data_AF-A0A195DQD5-F1
#
_entry.id   AF-A0A195DQD5-F1
#
_cell.length_a   1.000
_cell.length_b   1.000
_cell.length_c   1.000
_cell.angle_alpha   90.00
_cell.angle_beta   90.00
_cell.angle_gamma   90.00
#
_symmetry.space_group_name_H-M   'P 1'
#
loop_
_entity.id
_entity.type
_entity.pdbx_description
1 polymer ?
#
loop_
_entity_poly.entity_id
_entity_poly.type
_entity_poly.pdbx_seq_one_letter_code
_entity_poly.pdbx_strand_id
1 'polypeptide(L)'
;MDEPFPGGREIIRRSFQSQTAPPVALDTLIASLSSSTINQYIRPLRDWWKFCQTQKVSTFSPRVDQVLTFLAHELQKAGSYSTLNTSRSAISLISDSNIGNHPMIKRFCKGASILKPQKPRPVGVQTVSRWIRRSLEECGVQSEYFSAHSTRHASTSFAAKNGVSIDLIKRAAGWSGESRVFAKFYNRPIINPDDFSRSVLLS
;
A
#
# COMPACT_ATOMS: atom_id res chain seq x y z
N MET A 1 30.93 23.48 -16.10
CA MET A 1 30.47 22.09 -16.24
C MET A 1 29.49 21.83 -15.12
N ASP A 2 28.26 21.46 -15.45
CA ASP A 2 27.26 21.11 -14.43
C ASP A 2 27.67 19.83 -13.71
N GLU A 3 27.56 19.80 -12.38
CA GLU A 3 27.96 18.64 -11.58
C GLU A 3 27.05 17.43 -11.88
N PRO A 4 27.60 16.24 -12.18
CA PRO A 4 26.76 15.06 -12.42
C PRO A 4 25.93 14.71 -11.17
N PHE A 5 24.75 14.12 -11.38
CA PHE A 5 23.91 13.68 -10.28
C PHE A 5 24.67 12.66 -9.39
N PRO A 6 24.82 12.91 -8.08
CA PRO A 6 25.71 12.12 -7.23
C PRO A 6 25.17 10.74 -6.83
N GLY A 7 23.91 10.44 -7.17
CA GLY A 7 23.23 9.20 -6.77
C GLY A 7 22.30 9.39 -5.57
N GLY A 8 21.35 8.46 -5.40
CA GLY A 8 20.28 8.60 -4.40
C GLY A 8 20.76 8.59 -2.94
N ARG A 9 21.70 7.70 -2.60
CA ARG A 9 22.25 7.64 -1.23
C ARG A 9 23.11 8.88 -0.92
N GLU A 10 23.93 9.29 -1.89
CA GLU A 10 24.88 10.39 -1.71
C GLU A 10 24.19 11.76 -1.63
N ILE A 11 23.17 12.02 -2.47
CA ILE A 11 22.42 13.29 -2.36
C ILE A 11 21.71 13.43 -1.00
N ILE A 12 21.21 12.33 -0.43
CA ILE A 12 20.58 12.31 0.91
C ILE A 12 21.65 12.51 1.99
N ARG A 13 22.83 11.90 1.84
CA ARG A 13 23.97 12.13 2.74
C ARG A 13 24.36 13.60 2.77
N ARG A 14 24.49 14.22 1.60
CA ARG A 14 24.82 15.64 1.45
C ARG A 14 23.76 16.55 2.05
N SER A 15 22.47 16.21 1.93
CA SER A 15 21.41 17.00 2.58
C SER A 15 21.46 16.95 4.10
N PHE A 16 21.83 15.81 4.70
CA PHE A 16 21.98 15.74 6.16
C PHE A 16 23.20 16.53 6.63
N GLN A 17 24.30 16.51 5.87
CA GLN A 17 25.46 17.36 6.13
C GLN A 17 25.10 18.86 6.05
N SER A 18 24.34 19.28 5.03
CA SER A 18 23.91 20.68 4.92
C SER A 18 22.95 21.10 6.04
N GLN A 19 22.24 20.13 6.64
CA GLN A 19 21.37 20.32 7.81
C GLN A 19 22.11 20.18 9.15
N THR A 20 23.44 20.39 9.17
CA THR A 20 24.29 20.38 10.37
C THR A 20 24.48 19.01 11.05
N ALA A 21 24.14 17.90 10.39
CA ALA A 21 24.42 16.58 10.95
C ALA A 21 25.94 16.33 11.02
N PRO A 22 26.49 15.94 12.18
CA PRO A 22 27.91 15.66 12.31
C PRO A 22 28.28 14.41 11.48
N PRO A 23 29.48 14.35 10.88
CA PRO A 23 29.87 13.25 9.99
C PRO A 23 29.71 11.86 10.59
N VAL A 24 29.94 11.72 11.90
CA VAL A 24 29.81 10.47 12.66
C VAL A 24 28.37 9.94 12.73
N ALA A 25 27.36 10.80 12.58
CA ALA A 25 25.95 10.41 12.66
C ALA A 25 25.33 10.07 11.29
N LEU A 26 26.02 10.36 10.18
CA LEU A 26 25.43 10.29 8.84
C LEU A 26 25.00 8.89 8.43
N ASP A 27 25.80 7.86 8.74
CA ASP A 27 25.48 6.49 8.36
C ASP A 27 24.25 5.97 9.13
N THR A 28 24.13 6.34 10.40
CA THR A 28 22.94 6.05 11.23
C THR A 28 21.70 6.77 10.69
N LEU A 29 21.82 8.04 10.31
CA LEU A 29 20.70 8.79 9.73
C LEU A 29 20.26 8.19 8.39
N ILE A 30 21.18 7.82 7.51
CA ILE A 30 20.86 7.18 6.23
C ILE A 30 20.23 5.79 6.43
N ALA A 31 20.66 5.05 7.46
CA ALA A 31 20.10 3.74 7.80
C ALA A 31 18.61 3.78 8.19
N SER A 32 18.06 4.97 8.53
CA SER A 32 16.62 5.15 8.73
C SER A 32 15.77 4.92 7.46
N LEU A 33 16.40 4.88 6.29
CA LEU A 33 15.75 4.67 5.00
C LEU A 33 16.09 3.29 4.45
N SER A 34 15.06 2.53 4.08
CA SER A 34 15.25 1.26 3.39
C SER A 34 15.87 1.45 1.99
N SER A 35 16.60 0.44 1.50
CA SER A 35 17.12 0.44 0.12
C SER A 35 16.02 0.65 -0.92
N SER A 36 14.81 0.11 -0.67
CA SER A 36 13.64 0.33 -1.54
C SER A 36 13.20 1.80 -1.58
N THR A 37 13.21 2.50 -0.45
CA THR A 37 12.86 3.93 -0.36
C THR A 37 13.88 4.78 -1.12
N ILE A 38 15.17 4.52 -0.91
CA ILE A 38 16.25 5.21 -1.63
C ILE A 38 16.09 4.99 -3.14
N ASN A 39 15.87 3.74 -3.57
CA ASN A 39 15.67 3.42 -4.99
C ASN A 39 14.45 4.13 -5.58
N GLN A 40 13.36 4.23 -4.82
CA GLN A 40 12.16 4.95 -5.25
C GLN A 40 12.42 6.45 -5.42
N TYR A 41 13.35 7.02 -4.64
CA TYR A 41 13.68 8.45 -4.68
C TYR A 41 14.74 8.83 -5.72
N ILE A 42 15.54 7.88 -6.21
CA ILE A 42 16.62 8.14 -7.19
C ILE A 42 16.14 8.97 -8.38
N ARG A 43 15.04 8.55 -9.03
CA ARG A 43 14.55 9.22 -10.24
C ARG A 43 14.04 10.64 -9.93
N PRO A 44 13.11 10.85 -8.97
CA PRO A 44 12.69 12.19 -8.61
C PRO A 44 13.82 13.13 -8.18
N LEU A 45 14.79 12.63 -7.40
CA LEU A 45 15.92 13.44 -6.94
C LEU A 45 16.85 13.83 -8.08
N ARG A 46 17.05 12.95 -9.07
CA ARG A 46 17.79 13.27 -10.29
C ARG A 46 17.08 14.32 -11.15
N ASP A 47 15.77 14.22 -11.27
CA ASP A 47 14.98 15.20 -12.03
C ASP A 47 14.97 16.57 -11.31
N TRP A 48 14.88 16.57 -9.98
CA TRP A 48 15.02 17.77 -9.14
C TRP A 48 16.42 18.38 -9.23
N TRP A 49 17.48 17.56 -9.17
CA TRP A 49 18.87 18.00 -9.30
C TRP A 49 19.10 18.74 -10.62
N LYS A 50 18.64 18.18 -11.73
CA LYS A 50 18.71 18.83 -13.05
C LYS A 50 17.95 20.15 -13.07
N PHE A 51 16.73 20.16 -12.53
CA PHE A 51 15.93 21.38 -12.43
C PHE A 51 16.67 22.48 -11.64
N CYS A 52 17.27 22.12 -10.51
CA CYS A 52 18.03 23.04 -9.67
C CYS A 52 19.22 23.65 -10.41
N GLN A 53 19.97 22.85 -11.15
CA GLN A 53 21.09 23.33 -11.94
C GLN A 53 20.63 24.28 -13.05
N THR A 54 19.61 23.88 -13.83
CA THR A 54 19.11 24.68 -14.94
C THR A 54 18.52 26.02 -14.48
N GLN A 55 17.78 26.01 -13.37
CA GLN A 55 17.08 27.18 -12.84
C GLN A 55 17.90 27.96 -11.79
N LYS A 56 19.15 27.54 -11.51
CA LYS A 56 20.02 28.09 -10.47
C LYS A 56 19.34 28.18 -9.10
N VAL A 57 18.63 27.11 -8.72
CA VAL A 57 17.92 26.96 -7.46
C VAL A 57 18.75 26.15 -6.47
N SER A 58 18.65 26.45 -5.17
CA SER A 58 19.26 25.64 -4.13
C SER A 58 18.60 24.26 -4.03
N THR A 59 19.40 23.21 -4.14
CA THR A 59 18.94 21.81 -4.05
C THR A 59 18.36 21.48 -2.66
N PHE A 60 18.97 22.00 -1.60
CA PHE A 60 18.66 21.65 -0.20
C PHE A 60 17.91 22.74 0.56
N SER A 61 17.82 23.96 0.02
CA SER A 61 17.07 25.07 0.61
C SER A 61 16.23 25.81 -0.44
N PRO A 62 15.31 25.12 -1.14
CA PRO A 62 14.48 25.75 -2.16
C PRO A 62 13.34 26.57 -1.56
N ARG A 63 12.91 27.60 -2.30
CA ARG A 63 11.68 28.33 -1.98
C ARG A 63 10.44 27.55 -2.40
N VAL A 64 9.31 27.87 -1.77
CA VAL A 64 7.99 27.27 -2.04
C VAL A 64 7.60 27.38 -3.52
N ASP A 65 7.78 28.54 -4.13
CA ASP A 65 7.41 28.79 -5.54
C ASP A 65 8.25 27.95 -6.51
N GLN A 66 9.52 27.71 -6.20
CA GLN A 66 10.42 26.88 -7.00
C GLN A 66 9.99 25.40 -6.94
N VAL A 67 9.65 24.90 -5.75
CA VAL A 67 9.13 23.54 -5.59
C VAL A 67 7.77 23.39 -6.27
N LEU A 68 6.87 24.37 -6.16
CA LEU A 68 5.59 24.35 -6.88
C LEU A 68 5.78 24.30 -8.39
N THR A 69 6.71 25.11 -8.92
CA THR A 69 7.05 25.13 -10.35
C THR A 69 7.54 23.77 -10.82
N PHE A 70 8.44 23.14 -10.07
CA PHE A 70 8.90 21.79 -10.38
C PHE A 70 7.79 20.75 -10.32
N LEU A 71 6.98 20.75 -9.25
CA LEU A 71 5.87 19.81 -9.09
C LEU A 71 4.81 19.98 -10.18
N ALA A 72 4.58 21.20 -10.68
CA ALA A 72 3.71 21.47 -11.81
C ALA A 72 4.22 20.81 -13.11
N HIS A 73 5.52 20.94 -13.41
CA HIS A 73 6.14 20.25 -14.55
C HIS A 73 6.09 18.73 -14.40
N GLU A 74 6.34 18.20 -13.20
CA GLU A 74 6.28 16.76 -12.94
C GLU A 74 4.86 16.21 -13.04
N LEU A 75 3.84 16.98 -12.66
CA LEU A 75 2.44 16.57 -12.78
C LEU A 75 2.02 16.35 -14.25
N GLN A 76 2.54 17.17 -15.18
CA GLN A 76 2.27 16.99 -16.61
C GLN A 76 2.76 15.62 -17.10
N LYS A 77 3.95 15.21 -16.67
CA LYS A 77 4.58 13.92 -17.03
C LYS A 77 4.04 12.73 -16.22
N ALA A 78 3.55 12.97 -15.00
CA ALA A 78 3.10 11.92 -14.11
C ALA A 78 1.80 11.25 -14.61
N GLY A 79 1.78 9.92 -14.65
CA GLY A 79 0.58 9.14 -14.97
C GLY A 79 -0.41 8.99 -13.81
N SER A 80 -0.01 9.36 -12.58
CA SER A 80 -0.86 9.29 -11.39
C SER A 80 -0.34 10.21 -10.27
N TYR A 81 -1.22 10.57 -9.33
CA TYR A 81 -0.84 11.32 -8.14
C TYR A 81 0.26 10.63 -7.31
N SER A 82 0.28 9.30 -7.21
CA SER A 82 1.30 8.59 -6.41
C SER A 82 2.73 8.84 -6.91
N THR A 83 2.91 9.01 -8.21
CA THR A 83 4.21 9.35 -8.81
C THR A 83 4.64 10.74 -8.35
N LEU A 84 3.75 11.73 -8.48
CA LEU A 84 4.02 13.10 -8.02
C LEU A 84 4.30 13.16 -6.51
N ASN A 85 3.52 12.43 -5.70
CA ASN A 85 3.67 12.40 -4.25
C ASN A 85 5.03 11.80 -3.82
N THR A 86 5.58 10.89 -4.62
CA THR A 86 6.95 10.39 -4.43
C THR A 86 7.95 11.52 -4.62
N SER A 87 7.84 12.30 -5.70
CA SER A 87 8.72 13.46 -5.93
C SER A 87 8.63 14.50 -4.83
N ARG A 88 7.41 14.85 -4.39
CA ARG A 88 7.18 15.77 -3.25
C ARG A 88 7.87 15.27 -1.99
N SER A 89 7.76 13.98 -1.69
CA SER A 89 8.32 13.40 -0.47
C SER A 89 9.85 13.30 -0.52
N ALA A 90 10.41 12.95 -1.68
CA ALA A 90 11.86 12.93 -1.89
C ALA A 90 12.47 14.31 -1.71
N ILE A 91 11.88 15.35 -2.30
CA ILE A 91 12.34 16.74 -2.14
C ILE A 91 12.21 17.19 -0.68
N SER A 92 11.08 16.87 -0.03
CA SER A 92 10.88 17.22 1.37
C SER A 92 11.88 16.55 2.32
N LEU A 93 12.41 15.38 1.98
CA LEU A 93 13.43 14.69 2.78
C LEU A 93 14.78 15.41 2.72
N ILE A 94 15.17 15.87 1.52
CA ILE A 94 16.49 16.50 1.31
C ILE A 94 16.48 18.01 1.53
N SER A 95 15.32 18.61 1.75
CA SER A 95 15.19 20.03 2.06
C SER A 95 15.40 20.27 3.56
N ASP A 96 16.12 21.32 3.90
CA ASP A 96 16.35 21.80 5.28
C ASP A 96 15.09 22.40 5.93
N SER A 97 14.14 22.82 5.10
CA SER A 97 12.86 23.38 5.50
C SER A 97 11.77 22.31 5.47
N ASN A 98 10.70 22.52 6.26
CA ASN A 98 9.53 21.66 6.28
C ASN A 98 8.63 21.87 5.04
N ILE A 99 9.24 21.94 3.85
CA ILE A 99 8.64 22.40 2.60
C ILE A 99 7.47 21.51 2.17
N GLY A 100 7.57 20.20 2.43
CA GLY A 100 6.50 19.26 2.15
C GLY A 100 5.22 19.53 2.97
N ASN A 101 5.34 20.18 4.12
CA ASN A 101 4.20 20.56 4.96
C ASN A 101 3.65 21.96 4.70
N HIS A 102 4.29 22.74 3.82
CA HIS A 102 3.85 24.09 3.48
C HIS A 102 2.40 24.08 2.92
N PRO A 103 1.52 25.02 3.34
CA PRO A 103 0.10 25.01 2.95
C PRO A 103 -0.14 24.99 1.44
N MET A 104 0.65 25.73 0.66
CA MET A 104 0.54 25.77 -0.80
C MET A 104 0.95 24.45 -1.45
N ILE A 105 1.98 23.76 -0.94
CA ILE A 105 2.38 22.44 -1.44
C ILE A 105 1.29 21.41 -1.14
N LYS A 106 0.75 21.42 0.09
CA LYS A 106 -0.39 20.57 0.46
C LYS A 106 -1.61 20.82 -0.43
N ARG A 107 -1.96 22.08 -0.68
CA ARG A 107 -3.10 22.47 -1.52
C ARG A 107 -2.88 22.03 -2.98
N PHE A 108 -1.68 22.22 -3.51
CA PHE A 108 -1.31 21.73 -4.84
C PHE A 108 -1.45 20.21 -4.95
N CYS A 109 -0.88 19.46 -4.01
CA CYS A 109 -0.98 17.99 -3.99
C CYS A 109 -2.45 17.53 -3.87
N LYS A 110 -3.27 18.22 -3.08
CA LYS A 110 -4.71 17.94 -3.01
C LYS A 110 -5.39 18.13 -4.38
N GLY A 111 -5.10 19.24 -5.07
CA GLY A 111 -5.60 19.47 -6.44
C GLY A 111 -5.13 18.39 -7.41
N ALA A 112 -3.84 18.05 -7.39
CA ALA A 112 -3.27 17.00 -8.23
C ALA A 112 -3.92 15.62 -7.99
N SER A 113 -4.29 15.29 -6.75
CA SER A 113 -4.98 14.05 -6.41
C SER A 113 -6.39 13.95 -7.00
N ILE A 114 -7.05 15.09 -7.22
CA ILE A 114 -8.37 15.18 -7.85
C ILE A 114 -8.23 15.11 -9.38
N LEU A 115 -7.27 15.84 -9.95
CA LEU A 115 -7.06 15.91 -11.40
C LEU A 115 -6.48 14.61 -11.98
N LYS A 116 -5.59 13.93 -11.24
CA LYS A 116 -4.96 12.67 -11.64
C LYS A 116 -5.08 11.62 -10.54
N PRO A 117 -6.30 11.10 -10.29
CA PRO A 117 -6.53 10.15 -9.22
C PRO A 117 -5.65 8.91 -9.38
N GLN A 118 -5.24 8.33 -8.26
CA GLN A 118 -4.53 7.06 -8.31
C GLN A 118 -5.48 5.99 -8.83
N LYS A 119 -5.01 5.17 -9.77
CA LYS A 119 -5.78 3.99 -10.21
C LYS A 119 -6.02 3.06 -9.01
N PRO A 120 -7.25 2.53 -8.85
CA PRO A 120 -7.52 1.51 -7.85
C PRO A 120 -6.55 0.35 -8.01
N ARG A 121 -6.00 -0.14 -6.90
CA ARG A 121 -5.19 -1.36 -6.91
C ARG A 121 -6.14 -2.55 -6.75
N PRO A 122 -5.97 -3.64 -7.52
CA PRO A 122 -6.69 -4.87 -7.29
C PRO A 122 -6.49 -5.34 -5.84
N VAL A 123 -7.58 -5.82 -5.23
CA VAL A 123 -7.54 -6.35 -3.87
C VAL A 123 -6.98 -7.78 -3.92
N GLY A 124 -5.94 -8.05 -3.13
CA GLY A 124 -5.36 -9.38 -3.02
C GLY A 124 -6.17 -10.32 -2.12
N VAL A 125 -6.01 -11.63 -2.31
CA VAL A 125 -6.68 -12.69 -1.53
C VAL A 125 -6.51 -12.51 -0.02
N GLN A 126 -5.34 -12.06 0.44
CA GLN A 126 -5.08 -11.79 1.86
C GLN A 126 -5.97 -10.67 2.43
N THR A 127 -6.25 -9.62 1.64
CA THR A 127 -7.12 -8.53 2.07
C THR A 127 -8.57 -9.00 2.15
N VAL A 128 -9.04 -9.75 1.15
CA VAL A 128 -10.37 -10.37 1.18
C VAL A 128 -10.51 -11.31 2.38
N SER A 129 -9.50 -12.14 2.64
CA SER A 129 -9.48 -13.05 3.79
C SER A 129 -9.60 -12.32 5.12
N ARG A 130 -8.88 -11.20 5.29
CA ARG A 130 -8.98 -10.34 6.48
C ARG A 130 -10.36 -9.71 6.63
N TRP A 131 -10.99 -9.26 5.54
CA TRP A 131 -12.34 -8.71 5.60
C TRP A 131 -13.36 -9.76 6.04
N ILE A 132 -13.31 -10.97 5.48
CA ILE A 132 -14.19 -12.07 5.88
C ILE A 132 -13.99 -12.38 7.37
N ARG A 133 -12.74 -12.48 7.82
CA ARG A 133 -12.42 -12.74 9.23
C ARG A 133 -12.99 -11.66 10.16
N ARG A 134 -12.83 -10.38 9.80
CA ARG A 134 -13.36 -9.26 10.57
C ARG A 134 -14.89 -9.29 10.64
N SER A 135 -15.57 -9.56 9.54
CA SER A 135 -17.03 -9.69 9.52
C SER A 135 -17.53 -10.86 10.37
N LEU A 136 -16.76 -11.95 10.46
CA LEU A 136 -17.07 -13.04 11.40
C LEU A 136 -16.95 -12.57 12.85
N GLU A 137 -15.88 -11.86 13.21
CA GLU A 137 -15.68 -11.29 14.56
C GLU A 137 -16.81 -10.32 14.93
N GLU A 138 -17.21 -9.45 14.00
CA GLU A 138 -18.33 -8.51 14.17
C GLU A 138 -19.66 -9.22 14.41
N CYS A 139 -19.81 -10.45 13.89
CA CYS A 139 -20.96 -11.33 14.14
C CYS A 139 -20.80 -12.21 15.39
N GLY A 140 -19.76 -12.00 16.20
CA GLY A 140 -19.49 -12.79 17.41
C GLY A 140 -18.88 -14.17 17.14
N VAL A 141 -18.38 -14.42 15.92
CA VAL A 141 -17.73 -15.69 15.56
C VAL A 141 -16.23 -15.58 15.80
N GLN A 142 -15.67 -16.50 16.58
CA GLN A 142 -14.25 -16.50 16.93
C GLN A 142 -13.34 -16.75 15.71
N SER A 143 -12.59 -15.74 15.32
CA SER A 143 -11.72 -15.80 14.14
C SER A 143 -10.45 -16.64 14.28
N GLU A 144 -10.11 -17.06 15.50
CA GLU A 144 -9.02 -17.99 15.79
C GLU A 144 -9.31 -19.36 15.20
N TYR A 145 -10.54 -19.85 15.33
CA TYR A 145 -11.01 -21.14 14.81
C TYR A 145 -11.63 -21.02 13.42
N PHE A 146 -12.26 -19.88 13.11
CA PHE A 146 -12.96 -19.67 11.86
C PHE A 146 -12.22 -18.68 10.95
N SER A 147 -11.93 -19.12 9.72
CA SER A 147 -11.20 -18.37 8.72
C SER A 147 -12.05 -18.12 7.47
N ALA A 148 -11.50 -17.37 6.51
CA ALA A 148 -12.13 -17.25 5.20
C ALA A 148 -12.39 -18.62 4.54
N HIS A 149 -11.57 -19.64 4.82
CA HIS A 149 -11.79 -20.98 4.32
C HIS A 149 -13.01 -21.65 4.97
N SER A 150 -13.20 -21.53 6.29
CA SER A 150 -14.35 -22.14 6.99
C SER A 150 -15.69 -21.55 6.54
N THR A 151 -15.71 -20.27 6.12
CA THR A 151 -16.91 -19.64 5.53
C THR A 151 -17.38 -20.38 4.28
N ARG A 152 -16.43 -20.76 3.40
CA ARG A 152 -16.73 -21.57 2.21
C ARG A 152 -17.22 -22.96 2.58
N HIS A 153 -16.63 -23.57 3.63
CA HIS A 153 -17.10 -24.84 4.16
C HIS A 153 -18.57 -24.77 4.59
N ALA A 154 -18.86 -23.87 5.54
CA ALA A 154 -20.20 -23.67 6.07
C ALA A 154 -21.24 -23.37 4.97
N SER A 155 -20.91 -22.49 4.02
CA SER A 155 -21.80 -22.12 2.92
C SER A 155 -22.21 -23.32 2.05
N THR A 156 -21.25 -24.14 1.61
CA THR A 156 -21.55 -25.29 0.74
C THR A 156 -22.27 -26.43 1.48
N SER A 157 -21.92 -26.67 2.75
CA SER A 157 -22.65 -27.62 3.60
C SER A 157 -24.09 -27.17 3.84
N PHE A 158 -24.31 -25.87 4.10
CA PHE A 158 -25.64 -25.30 4.28
C PHE A 158 -26.47 -25.37 2.99
N ALA A 159 -25.87 -25.10 1.82
CA ALA A 159 -26.56 -25.24 0.54
C ALA A 159 -27.06 -26.68 0.31
N ALA A 160 -26.23 -27.69 0.57
CA ALA A 160 -26.65 -29.09 0.46
C ALA A 160 -27.72 -29.46 1.50
N LYS A 161 -27.61 -28.97 2.73
CA LYS A 161 -28.65 -29.15 3.76
C LYS A 161 -30.00 -28.61 3.31
N ASN A 162 -30.01 -27.51 2.55
CA ASN A 162 -31.24 -26.93 1.98
C ASN A 162 -31.66 -27.56 0.64
N GLY A 163 -31.11 -28.73 0.28
CA GLY A 163 -31.56 -29.51 -0.88
C GLY A 163 -31.00 -29.06 -2.23
N VAL A 164 -30.02 -28.14 -2.26
CA VAL A 164 -29.35 -27.76 -3.51
C VAL A 164 -28.56 -28.96 -4.04
N SER A 165 -28.73 -29.27 -5.34
CA SER A 165 -28.05 -30.42 -5.94
C SER A 165 -26.53 -30.28 -5.86
N ILE A 166 -25.86 -31.40 -5.60
CA ILE A 166 -24.40 -31.46 -5.48
C ILE A 166 -23.72 -30.92 -6.75
N ASP A 167 -24.27 -31.18 -7.93
CA ASP A 167 -23.72 -30.69 -9.19
C ASP A 167 -23.82 -29.17 -9.33
N LEU A 168 -24.89 -28.56 -8.80
CA LEU A 168 -25.00 -27.10 -8.78
C LEU A 168 -24.02 -26.48 -7.77
N ILE A 169 -23.87 -27.08 -6.59
CA ILE A 169 -22.89 -26.65 -5.58
C ILE A 169 -21.46 -26.76 -6.14
N LYS A 170 -21.13 -27.86 -6.82
CA LYS A 170 -19.82 -28.05 -7.45
C LYS A 170 -19.54 -26.99 -8.52
N ARG A 171 -20.50 -26.73 -9.41
CA ARG A 171 -20.37 -25.67 -10.43
C ARG A 171 -20.17 -24.30 -9.79
N ALA A 172 -20.98 -23.94 -8.79
CA ALA A 172 -20.88 -22.65 -8.10
C ALA A 172 -19.57 -22.49 -7.32
N ALA A 173 -19.04 -23.58 -6.77
CA ALA A 173 -17.76 -23.61 -6.08
C ALA A 173 -16.54 -23.78 -7.02
N GLY A 174 -16.74 -23.87 -8.34
CA GLY A 174 -15.65 -24.05 -9.31
C GLY A 174 -14.97 -25.43 -9.23
N TRP A 175 -15.68 -26.46 -8.77
CA TRP A 175 -15.23 -27.86 -8.81
C TRP A 175 -15.70 -28.56 -10.08
N SER A 176 -14.91 -29.52 -10.55
CA SER A 176 -15.34 -30.44 -11.60
C SER A 176 -16.48 -31.34 -11.11
N GLY A 177 -17.35 -31.79 -12.03
CA GLY A 177 -18.46 -32.70 -11.73
C GLY A 177 -17.98 -33.99 -11.04
N GLU A 178 -16.84 -34.52 -11.47
CA GLU A 178 -16.21 -35.73 -10.91
C GLU A 178 -15.53 -35.52 -9.54
N SER A 179 -15.43 -34.27 -9.06
CA SER A 179 -14.73 -33.97 -7.82
C SER A 179 -15.41 -34.63 -6.61
N ARG A 180 -14.65 -35.43 -5.85
CA ARG A 180 -15.08 -35.97 -4.54
C ARG A 180 -14.81 -35.01 -3.38
N VAL A 181 -14.27 -33.82 -3.63
CA VAL A 181 -13.87 -32.84 -2.59
C VAL A 181 -15.06 -32.48 -1.71
N PHE A 182 -16.21 -32.17 -2.30
CA PHE A 182 -17.43 -31.85 -1.55
C PHE A 182 -17.83 -32.99 -0.60
N ALA A 183 -17.92 -34.22 -1.10
CA ALA A 183 -18.32 -35.37 -0.29
C ALA A 183 -17.30 -35.69 0.83
N LYS A 184 -16.00 -35.53 0.57
CA LYS A 184 -14.94 -35.87 1.52
C LYS A 184 -14.78 -34.85 2.65
N PHE A 185 -14.92 -33.56 2.34
CA PHE A 185 -14.53 -32.49 3.26
C PHE A 185 -15.68 -31.58 3.70
N TYR A 186 -16.77 -31.51 2.94
CA TYR A 186 -17.83 -30.51 3.14
C TYR A 186 -19.18 -31.12 3.51
N ASN A 187 -19.54 -32.30 2.97
CA ASN A 187 -20.81 -32.98 3.27
C ASN A 187 -20.68 -33.97 4.43
N ARG A 188 -20.23 -33.50 5.61
CA ARG A 188 -20.14 -34.33 6.81
C ARG A 188 -21.33 -34.04 7.73
N PRO A 189 -22.07 -35.07 8.19
CA PRO A 189 -23.19 -34.87 9.10
C PRO A 189 -22.69 -34.36 10.44
N ILE A 190 -23.38 -33.36 11.00
CA ILE A 190 -23.14 -32.90 12.37
C ILE A 190 -23.70 -33.96 13.31
N ILE A 191 -22.82 -34.62 14.05
CA ILE A 191 -23.21 -35.57 15.10
C ILE A 191 -23.47 -34.73 16.35
N ASN A 192 -24.71 -34.73 16.85
CA ASN A 192 -25.18 -33.94 18.01
C ASN A 192 -25.24 -32.40 17.78
N PRO A 193 -26.38 -31.89 17.24
CA PRO A 193 -26.53 -30.47 16.86
C PRO A 193 -26.56 -29.49 18.05
N ASP A 194 -27.08 -29.92 19.20
CA ASP A 194 -27.32 -29.05 20.35
C ASP A 194 -26.00 -28.69 21.05
N ASP A 195 -25.12 -29.67 21.26
CA ASP A 195 -23.79 -29.43 21.81
C ASP A 195 -22.89 -28.66 20.83
N PHE A 196 -23.00 -28.95 19.53
CA PHE A 196 -22.25 -28.25 18.49
C PHE A 196 -22.60 -26.77 18.43
N SER A 197 -23.90 -26.43 18.40
CA SER A 197 -24.36 -25.03 18.30
C SER A 197 -24.01 -24.20 19.53
N ARG A 198 -24.14 -24.77 20.73
CA ARG A 198 -23.74 -24.13 22.00
C ARG A 198 -22.25 -23.81 22.03
N SER A 199 -21.40 -24.74 21.60
CA SER A 199 -19.94 -24.53 21.56
C SER A 199 -19.49 -23.48 20.54
N VAL A 200 -20.29 -23.18 19.51
CA VAL A 200 -19.97 -22.18 18.48
C VAL A 200 -20.37 -20.76 18.92
N LEU A 201 -21.41 -20.63 19.75
CA LEU A 201 -21.99 -19.34 20.17
C LEU A 201 -21.55 -18.87 21.57
N LEU A 202 -21.09 -19.76 22.45
CA LEU A 202 -20.83 -19.46 23.89
C LEU A 202 -19.35 -19.34 24.28
N SER A 203 -18.44 -19.33 23.32
CA SER A 203 -17.02 -19.10 23.53
C SER A 203 -16.62 -17.75 22.97
#